data_AF-A0A956QB91-F1
#
_entry.id   AF-A0A956QB91-F1
#
_cell.length_a   1.000
_cell.length_b   1.000
_cell.length_c   1.000
_cell.angle_alpha   90.00
_cell.angle_beta   90.00
_cell.angle_gamma   90.00
#
_symmetry.space_group_name_H-M   'P 1'
#
loop_
_entity.id
_entity.type
_entity.pdbx_description
1 polymer ?
#
loop_
_entity_poly.entity_id
_entity_poly.type
_entity_poly.pdbx_seq_one_letter_code
_entity_poly.pdbx_strand_id
1 'polypeptide(L)'
;MVRNFYFAHPTSMYDTPVERLISQRFQREFPDTRVENPNQPRHSEGYQREGMDYFVHLCEAQDGVFFATHSDGSVGAGVAKEIASFSERHAPIYAFDPTQERFVQVNDLSSFSVLDVDHTRKTLSHERELKAAGVDPFENLDTFRQGVETVA
;
A
#
# COMPACT_ATOMS: atom_id res chain seq x y z
N MET A 1 7.91 -16.50 17.33
CA MET A 1 6.83 -15.53 17.62
C MET A 1 6.32 -15.06 16.27
N VAL A 2 5.01 -15.13 16.03
CA VAL A 2 4.42 -14.66 14.77
C VAL A 2 4.42 -13.14 14.77
N ARG A 3 4.89 -12.51 13.69
CA ARG A 3 4.94 -11.04 13.56
C ARG A 3 3.74 -10.53 12.78
N ASN A 4 3.17 -9.40 13.15
CA ASN A 4 2.07 -8.77 12.42
C ASN A 4 2.61 -7.64 11.53
N PHE A 5 2.25 -7.66 10.26
CA PHE A 5 2.64 -6.67 9.26
C PHE A 5 1.42 -5.95 8.70
N TYR A 6 1.47 -4.63 8.66
CA TYR A 6 0.47 -3.81 8.00
C TYR A 6 0.68 -3.81 6.48
N PHE A 7 -0.40 -3.91 5.70
CA PHE A 7 -0.35 -3.71 4.26
C PHE A 7 -0.82 -2.28 3.91
N ALA A 8 0.11 -1.35 3.67
CA ALA A 8 -0.23 0.01 3.26
C ALA A 8 -0.38 0.09 1.73
N HIS A 9 -1.54 0.48 1.22
CA HIS A 9 -1.76 0.61 -0.22
C HIS A 9 -2.89 1.58 -0.56
N PRO A 10 -2.94 2.10 -1.81
CA PRO A 10 -4.02 2.96 -2.26
C PRO A 10 -5.40 2.31 -2.11
N THR A 11 -6.39 3.11 -1.72
CA THR A 11 -7.80 2.65 -1.64
C THR A 11 -8.39 2.26 -3.00
N SER A 12 -7.81 2.74 -4.09
CA SER A 12 -8.14 2.31 -5.46
C SER A 12 -7.73 0.86 -5.74
N MET A 13 -6.80 0.30 -4.96
CA MET A 13 -6.39 -1.11 -5.04
C MET A 13 -7.33 -2.05 -4.28
N TYR A 14 -8.27 -1.54 -3.47
CA TYR A 14 -9.16 -2.39 -2.66
C TYR A 14 -10.03 -3.30 -3.53
N ASP A 15 -10.20 -4.53 -3.07
CA ASP A 15 -10.97 -5.61 -3.69
C ASP A 15 -10.45 -6.05 -5.07
N THR A 16 -9.18 -5.80 -5.36
CA THR A 16 -8.56 -6.14 -6.65
C THR A 16 -7.80 -7.46 -6.61
N PRO A 17 -7.60 -8.12 -7.77
CA PRO A 17 -6.71 -9.27 -7.84
C PRO A 17 -5.28 -8.96 -7.40
N VAL A 18 -4.75 -7.76 -7.71
CA VAL A 18 -3.41 -7.33 -7.31
C VAL A 18 -3.28 -7.23 -5.79
N GLU A 19 -4.24 -6.64 -5.08
CA GLU A 19 -4.24 -6.58 -3.61
C GLU A 19 -4.06 -7.98 -2.98
N ARG A 20 -4.89 -8.92 -3.45
CA ARG A 20 -4.88 -10.30 -2.97
C ARG A 20 -3.55 -10.99 -3.29
N LEU A 21 -3.03 -10.80 -4.49
CA LEU A 21 -1.78 -11.40 -4.94
C LEU A 21 -0.58 -10.90 -4.12
N ILE A 22 -0.49 -9.59 -3.89
CA ILE A 22 0.60 -8.99 -3.11
C ILE A 22 0.57 -9.52 -1.68
N SER A 23 -0.60 -9.50 -1.02
CA SER A 23 -0.75 -10.01 0.35
C SER A 23 -0.38 -11.49 0.46
N GLN A 24 -0.86 -12.33 -0.48
CA GLN A 24 -0.50 -13.76 -0.51
C GLN A 24 0.99 -13.99 -0.76
N ARG A 25 1.63 -13.19 -1.61
CA ARG A 25 3.07 -13.28 -1.86
C ARG A 25 3.87 -12.91 -0.62
N PHE A 26 3.48 -11.84 0.08
CA PHE A 26 4.13 -11.44 1.33
C PHE A 26 4.11 -12.59 2.34
N GLN A 27 2.95 -13.23 2.53
CA GLN A 27 2.82 -14.37 3.43
C GLN A 27 3.63 -15.59 2.99
N ARG A 28 3.87 -15.80 1.69
CA ARG A 28 4.73 -16.89 1.20
C ARG A 28 6.21 -16.60 1.43
N GLU A 29 6.64 -15.36 1.23
CA GLU A 29 8.03 -14.94 1.41
C GLU A 29 8.40 -14.84 2.90
N PHE A 30 7.44 -14.43 3.74
CA PHE A 30 7.60 -14.30 5.18
C PHE A 30 6.58 -15.17 5.93
N PRO A 31 6.77 -16.51 5.98
CA PRO A 31 5.77 -17.46 6.48
C PRO A 31 5.42 -17.32 7.97
N ASP A 32 6.30 -16.70 8.76
CA ASP A 32 6.09 -16.44 10.19
C ASP A 32 5.36 -15.10 10.45
N THR A 33 4.65 -14.58 9.44
CA THR A 33 3.93 -13.29 9.54
C THR A 33 2.42 -13.43 9.37
N ARG A 34 1.69 -12.46 9.92
CA ARG A 34 0.28 -12.19 9.64
C ARG A 34 0.16 -10.84 8.97
N VAL A 35 -0.80 -10.72 8.06
CA VAL A 35 -1.07 -9.46 7.35
C VAL A 35 -2.31 -8.80 7.95
N GLU A 36 -2.15 -7.57 8.40
CA GLU A 36 -3.25 -6.65 8.70
C GLU A 36 -3.54 -5.82 7.44
N ASN A 37 -4.63 -6.14 6.75
CA ASN A 37 -5.09 -5.40 5.57
C ASN A 37 -6.09 -4.29 5.99
N PRO A 38 -5.86 -3.01 5.67
CA PRO A 38 -6.80 -1.93 6.01
C PRO A 38 -8.14 -1.98 5.27
N ASN A 39 -8.26 -2.76 4.20
CA ASN A 39 -9.51 -3.04 3.50
C ASN A 39 -10.39 -4.03 4.30
N GLN A 40 -10.86 -3.61 5.47
CA GLN A 40 -11.83 -4.35 6.27
C GLN A 40 -12.92 -3.41 6.80
N PRO A 41 -14.18 -3.85 6.95
CA PRO A 41 -15.27 -3.00 7.43
C PRO A 41 -14.96 -2.27 8.75
N ARG A 42 -14.31 -2.94 9.71
CA ARG A 42 -13.92 -2.36 11.01
C ARG A 42 -12.98 -1.16 10.90
N HIS A 43 -12.14 -1.11 9.87
CA HIS A 43 -11.21 -0.01 9.66
C HIS A 43 -11.89 1.20 9.03
N SER A 44 -12.89 0.98 8.17
CA SER A 44 -13.75 2.04 7.64
C SER A 44 -14.49 2.76 8.76
N GLU A 45 -15.06 2.01 9.71
CA GLU A 45 -15.73 2.59 10.89
C GLU A 45 -14.76 3.38 11.78
N GLY A 46 -13.54 2.88 11.97
CA GLY A 46 -12.48 3.59 12.70
C GLY A 46 -12.10 4.92 12.04
N TYR A 47 -11.87 4.88 10.73
CA TYR A 47 -11.54 6.06 9.94
C TYR A 47 -12.65 7.13 9.98
N GLN A 48 -13.93 6.74 9.94
CA GLN A 48 -15.04 7.69 10.05
C GLN A 48 -15.06 8.46 11.38
N ARG A 49 -14.56 7.86 12.46
CA ARG A 49 -14.52 8.50 13.78
C ARG A 49 -13.28 9.36 14.01
N GLU A 50 -12.13 8.88 13.54
CA GLU A 50 -10.82 9.41 13.95
C GLU A 50 -9.94 9.86 12.77
N GLY A 51 -10.41 9.69 11.53
CA GLY A 51 -9.67 10.04 10.33
C GLY A 51 -8.36 9.27 10.20
N MET A 52 -7.32 9.93 9.68
CA MET A 52 -6.01 9.30 9.48
C MET A 52 -5.32 8.88 10.78
N ASP A 53 -5.67 9.44 11.93
CA ASP A 53 -5.02 9.09 13.19
C ASP A 53 -5.39 7.67 13.63
N TYR A 54 -6.56 7.16 13.23
CA TYR A 54 -6.93 5.75 13.39
C TYR A 54 -5.89 4.81 12.77
N PHE A 55 -5.51 5.08 11.51
CA PHE A 55 -4.57 4.23 10.79
C PHE A 55 -3.15 4.33 11.34
N VAL A 56 -2.75 5.51 11.84
CA VAL A 56 -1.46 5.65 12.54
C VAL A 56 -1.45 4.79 13.81
N HIS A 57 -2.48 4.85 14.66
CA HIS A 57 -2.58 3.99 15.84
C HIS A 57 -2.62 2.50 15.48
N LEU A 58 -3.28 2.12 14.38
CA LEU A 58 -3.28 0.75 13.89
C LEU A 58 -1.86 0.30 13.50
N CYS A 59 -1.10 1.17 12.81
CA CYS A 59 0.29 0.93 12.41
C CYS A 59 1.24 0.78 13.61
N GLU A 60 1.05 1.57 14.67
CA GLU A 60 1.84 1.49 15.90
C GLU A 60 1.76 0.11 16.57
N ALA A 61 0.63 -0.58 16.45
CA ALA A 61 0.43 -1.92 16.98
C ALA A 61 1.04 -3.05 16.12
N GLN A 62 1.58 -2.74 14.93
CA GLN A 62 2.20 -3.73 14.05
C GLN A 62 3.72 -3.77 14.20
N ASP A 63 4.29 -4.94 13.92
CA ASP A 63 5.74 -5.19 13.98
C ASP A 63 6.49 -4.67 12.74
N GLY A 64 5.77 -4.37 11.65
CA GLY A 64 6.32 -3.85 10.41
C GLY A 64 5.26 -3.52 9.39
N VAL A 65 5.71 -3.02 8.23
CA VAL A 65 4.84 -2.66 7.12
C VAL A 65 5.41 -3.19 5.81
N PHE A 66 4.52 -3.56 4.91
CA PHE A 66 4.84 -3.62 3.49
C PHE A 66 3.83 -2.77 2.73
N PHE A 67 4.24 -2.24 1.59
CA PHE A 67 3.40 -1.32 0.83
C PHE A 67 3.44 -1.56 -0.67
N ALA A 68 2.37 -1.13 -1.32
CA ALA A 68 2.28 -1.02 -2.76
C ALA A 68 1.98 0.44 -3.15
N THR A 69 2.47 0.84 -4.32
CA THR A 69 2.30 2.19 -4.86
C THR A 69 0.95 2.35 -5.57
N HIS A 70 0.65 3.58 -5.98
CA HIS A 70 -0.30 3.84 -7.05
C HIS A 70 0.14 3.16 -8.36
N SER A 71 -0.79 3.11 -9.33
CA SER A 71 -0.51 2.51 -10.64
C SER A 71 0.60 3.21 -11.41
N ASP A 72 0.95 4.44 -11.05
CA ASP A 72 2.03 5.24 -11.65
C ASP A 72 3.36 5.18 -10.86
N GLY A 73 3.45 4.31 -9.84
CA GLY A 73 4.63 4.18 -8.99
C GLY A 73 4.74 5.20 -7.86
N SER A 74 3.83 6.17 -7.77
CA SER A 74 3.84 7.16 -6.69
C SER A 74 3.28 6.61 -5.37
N VAL A 75 3.64 7.26 -4.25
CA VAL A 75 3.15 6.93 -2.91
C VAL A 75 2.21 8.03 -2.44
N GLY A 76 0.95 7.68 -2.17
CA GLY A 76 -0.04 8.62 -1.67
C GLY A 76 0.28 9.13 -0.25
N ALA A 77 -0.18 10.34 0.07
CA ALA A 77 0.06 11.00 1.36
C ALA A 77 -0.39 10.18 2.58
N GLY A 78 -1.49 9.43 2.45
CA GLY A 78 -1.99 8.55 3.51
C GLY A 78 -1.02 7.40 3.80
N VAL A 79 -0.61 6.67 2.75
CA VAL A 79 0.39 5.60 2.82
C VAL A 79 1.72 6.13 3.35
N ALA A 80 2.13 7.32 2.91
CA ALA A 80 3.35 7.95 3.42
C ALA A 80 3.28 8.25 4.93
N LYS A 81 2.14 8.75 5.43
CA LYS A 81 1.93 8.99 6.87
C LYS A 81 1.97 7.69 7.67
N GLU A 82 1.39 6.61 7.14
CA GLU A 82 1.45 5.28 7.76
C GLU A 82 2.90 4.77 7.84
N ILE A 83 3.64 4.80 6.73
CA ILE A 83 5.04 4.34 6.65
C ILE A 83 5.96 5.16 7.57
N ALA A 84 5.74 6.47 7.70
CA ALA A 84 6.50 7.32 8.61
C ALA A 84 6.49 6.79 10.06
N SER A 85 5.34 6.30 10.54
CA SER A 85 5.21 5.73 11.89
C SER A 85 6.07 4.48 12.13
N PHE A 86 6.40 3.74 11.07
CA PHE A 86 7.31 2.59 11.14
C PHE A 86 8.76 3.03 11.09
N SER A 87 9.08 4.00 10.24
CA SER A 87 10.44 4.55 10.09
C SER A 87 10.91 5.19 11.41
N GLU A 88 10.06 5.98 12.06
CA GLU A 88 10.34 6.63 13.35
C GLU A 88 10.66 5.65 14.48
N ARG A 89 10.10 4.44 14.42
CA ARG A 89 10.32 3.37 15.41
C ARG A 89 11.36 2.33 14.95
N HIS A 90 12.00 2.55 13.81
CA HIS A 90 12.95 1.61 13.19
C HIS A 90 12.36 0.20 12.95
N ALA A 91 11.05 0.13 12.67
CA ALA A 91 10.40 -1.11 12.28
C ALA A 91 10.68 -1.42 10.79
N PRO A 92 10.69 -2.71 10.39
CA PRO A 92 10.93 -3.10 9.00
C PRO A 92 9.86 -2.58 8.04
N ILE A 93 10.32 -2.05 6.90
CA ILE A 93 9.51 -1.50 5.82
C ILE A 93 9.89 -2.23 4.52
N TYR A 94 8.90 -2.78 3.82
CA TYR A 94 9.10 -3.46 2.55
C TYR A 94 8.28 -2.83 1.43
N ALA A 95 8.91 -2.42 0.35
CA ALA A 95 8.22 -2.02 -0.88
C ALA A 95 7.99 -3.23 -1.77
N PHE A 96 6.78 -3.40 -2.32
CA PHE A 96 6.55 -4.38 -3.38
C PHE A 96 7.07 -3.83 -4.72
N ASP A 97 8.00 -4.56 -5.34
CA ASP A 97 8.49 -4.30 -6.69
C ASP A 97 7.69 -5.14 -7.70
N PRO A 98 6.81 -4.53 -8.51
CA PRO A 98 6.00 -5.27 -9.48
C PRO A 98 6.79 -5.75 -10.70
N THR A 99 7.95 -5.15 -11.01
CA THR A 99 8.82 -5.59 -12.12
C THR A 99 9.57 -6.86 -11.77
N GLN A 100 9.99 -6.99 -10.51
CA GLN A 100 10.71 -8.17 -10.00
C GLN A 100 9.81 -9.14 -9.22
N GLU A 101 8.54 -8.77 -9.02
CA GLU A 101 7.53 -9.48 -8.25
C GLU A 101 8.00 -9.91 -6.84
N ARG A 102 8.77 -9.04 -6.17
CA ARG A 102 9.39 -9.33 -4.86
C ARG A 102 9.27 -8.16 -3.89
N PHE A 103 9.56 -8.41 -2.62
CA PHE A 103 9.64 -7.36 -1.61
C PHE A 103 11.08 -6.86 -1.45
N VAL A 104 11.25 -5.55 -1.50
CA VAL A 104 12.53 -4.87 -1.29
C VAL A 104 12.47 -4.14 0.05
N GLN A 105 13.37 -4.47 0.97
CA GLN A 105 13.46 -3.74 2.22
C GLN A 105 13.99 -2.33 1.98
N VAL A 106 13.31 -1.33 2.53
CA VAL A 106 13.69 0.10 2.44
C VAL A 106 13.77 0.69 3.85
N ASN A 107 14.52 1.79 4.00
CA ASN A 107 14.62 2.49 5.29
C ASN A 107 13.55 3.57 5.44
N ASP A 108 13.14 4.16 4.32
CA ASP A 108 12.21 5.27 4.22
C ASP A 108 11.67 5.38 2.78
N LEU A 109 10.99 6.49 2.47
CA LEU A 109 10.40 6.77 1.17
C LEU A 109 11.26 7.67 0.27
N SER A 110 12.54 7.88 0.60
CA SER A 110 13.41 8.82 -0.15
C SER A 110 13.62 8.46 -1.62
N SER A 111 13.46 7.19 -1.99
CA SER A 111 13.52 6.71 -3.38
C SER A 111 12.18 6.75 -4.11
N PHE A 112 11.12 7.28 -3.50
CA PHE A 112 9.76 7.28 -4.06
C PHE A 112 9.26 8.70 -4.30
N SER A 113 8.41 8.86 -5.33
CA SER A 113 7.63 10.08 -5.52
C SER A 113 6.47 10.10 -4.52
N VAL A 114 6.65 10.81 -3.40
CA VAL A 114 5.61 10.96 -2.38
C VAL A 114 4.69 12.13 -2.73
N LEU A 115 3.41 11.85 -2.90
CA LEU A 115 2.40 12.83 -3.24
C LEU A 115 1.92 13.60 -2.00
N ASP A 116 1.57 14.88 -2.18
CA ASP A 116 0.75 15.58 -1.20
C ASP A 116 -0.72 15.12 -1.26
N VAL A 117 -1.56 15.65 -0.36
CA VAL A 117 -2.97 15.25 -0.24
C VAL A 117 -3.78 15.52 -1.51
N ASP A 118 -3.55 16.64 -2.18
CA ASP A 118 -4.33 17.03 -3.36
C ASP A 118 -3.93 16.20 -4.58
N HIS A 119 -2.64 15.94 -4.77
CA HIS A 119 -2.14 15.03 -5.79
C HIS A 119 -2.61 13.60 -5.54
N THR A 120 -2.57 13.13 -4.29
CA THR A 120 -3.10 11.80 -3.92
C THR A 120 -4.57 11.66 -4.30
N ARG A 121 -5.40 12.67 -4.02
CA ARG A 121 -6.82 12.65 -4.38
C ARG A 121 -7.04 12.63 -5.89
N LYS A 122 -6.23 13.37 -6.65
CA LYS A 122 -6.28 13.36 -8.12
C LYS A 122 -5.90 11.99 -8.67
N THR A 123 -4.82 11.39 -8.19
CA THR A 123 -4.39 10.04 -8.60
C THR A 123 -5.47 9.00 -8.29
N LEU A 124 -6.06 9.03 -7.08
CA LEU A 124 -7.17 8.15 -6.73
C LEU A 124 -8.41 8.35 -7.62
N SER A 125 -8.74 9.59 -7.97
CA SER A 125 -9.86 9.88 -8.89
C SER A 125 -9.58 9.30 -10.27
N HIS A 126 -8.37 9.52 -10.78
CA HIS A 126 -7.96 9.01 -12.08
C HIS A 126 -8.00 7.48 -12.16
N GLU A 127 -7.46 6.78 -11.16
CA GLU A 127 -7.51 5.31 -11.10
C GLU A 127 -8.95 4.78 -11.05
N ARG A 128 -9.86 5.50 -10.36
CA ARG A 128 -11.30 5.14 -10.34
C ARG A 128 -11.97 5.39 -11.68
N GLU A 129 -11.63 6.48 -12.38
CA GLU A 129 -12.13 6.78 -13.72
C GLU A 129 -11.68 5.73 -14.74
N LEU A 130 -10.41 5.29 -14.67
CA LEU A 130 -9.88 4.20 -15.49
C LEU A 130 -10.67 2.90 -15.26
N LYS A 131 -10.91 2.53 -14.00
CA LYS A 131 -11.74 1.36 -13.65
C LYS A 131 -13.16 1.46 -14.21
N ALA A 132 -13.80 2.63 -14.08
CA ALA A 132 -15.13 2.88 -14.62
C ALA A 132 -15.18 2.79 -16.16
N ALA A 133 -14.06 3.09 -16.83
CA ALA A 133 -13.89 2.92 -18.27
C ALA A 133 -13.52 1.49 -18.70
N GLY A 134 -13.41 0.54 -17.77
CA GLY A 134 -13.05 -0.85 -18.04
C GLY A 134 -11.56 -1.12 -18.16
N VAL A 135 -10.71 -0.18 -17.73
CA VAL A 135 -9.25 -0.34 -17.67
C VAL A 135 -8.84 -0.32 -16.21
N ASP A 136 -8.88 -1.47 -15.52
CA ASP A 136 -8.45 -1.52 -14.12
C ASP A 136 -6.92 -1.68 -14.04
N PRO A 137 -6.17 -0.67 -13.56
CA PRO A 137 -4.72 -0.78 -13.45
C PRO A 137 -4.27 -1.86 -12.46
N PHE A 138 -5.18 -2.38 -11.64
CA PHE A 138 -4.96 -3.41 -10.64
C PHE A 138 -5.65 -4.74 -10.99
N GLU A 139 -6.08 -4.92 -12.26
CA GLU A 139 -6.71 -6.17 -12.72
C GLU A 139 -5.77 -7.38 -12.59
N ASN A 140 -4.49 -7.18 -12.87
CA ASN A 140 -3.45 -8.20 -12.77
C ASN A 140 -2.07 -7.53 -12.62
N LEU A 141 -1.03 -8.32 -12.31
CA LEU A 141 0.32 -7.81 -12.09
C LEU A 141 0.96 -7.23 -13.37
N ASP A 142 0.59 -7.70 -14.57
CA ASP A 142 1.13 -7.17 -15.82
C ASP A 142 0.66 -5.74 -16.06
N THR A 143 -0.65 -5.48 -15.89
CA THR A 143 -1.20 -4.13 -16.01
C THR A 143 -0.62 -3.19 -14.95
N PHE A 144 -0.50 -3.68 -13.71
CA PHE A 144 0.06 -2.88 -12.62
C PHE A 144 1.53 -2.53 -12.88
N ARG A 145 2.34 -3.49 -13.33
CA ARG A 145 3.74 -3.28 -13.72
C ARG A 145 3.89 -2.25 -14.85
N GLN A 146 3.09 -2.37 -15.91
CA GLN A 146 3.15 -1.45 -17.05
C GLN A 146 2.91 0.01 -16.63
N GLY A 147 1.97 0.24 -15.72
CA GLY A 147 1.72 1.56 -15.18
C GLY A 147 2.94 2.15 -14.47
N VAL A 148 3.59 1.35 -13.61
CA VAL A 148 4.77 1.78 -12.84
C VAL A 148 5.97 2.06 -13.76
N GLU A 149 6.19 1.23 -14.78
CA GLU A 149 7.31 1.40 -15.73
C GLU A 149 7.17 2.61 -16.66
N THR A 150 5.95 3.14 -16.84
CA THR A 150 5.72 4.30 -17.72
C THR A 150 6.23 5.61 -17.11
N VAL A 151 6.54 5.62 -15.81
CA VAL A 151 6.86 6.82 -15.03
C VAL A 151 8.30 6.81 -14.46
N ALA A 152 8.98 5.65 -14.49
CA ALA A 152 10.36 5.46 -14.04
C ALA A 152 11.39 5.87 -15.11
#